data_AF-A0A966HZZ1-F1
#
_entry.id   AF-A0A966HZZ1-F1
#
_cell.length_a   1.000
_cell.length_b   1.000
_cell.length_c   1.000
_cell.angle_alpha   90.00
_cell.angle_beta   90.00
_cell.angle_gamma   90.00
#
_symmetry.space_group_name_H-M   'P 1'
#
loop_
_entity.id
_entity.type
_entity.pdbx_description
1 polymer ?
#
loop_
_entity_poly.entity_id
_entity_poly.type
_entity_poly.pdbx_seq_one_letter_code
_entity_poly.pdbx_strand_id
1 'polypeptide(L)'
;GVAYWVMLNKTVFGFNLRATGLSFRAARASGVNAPRMIFITTVLSGAIAGLVGIGTLLSDTHSYSMAFPAGYAFTGLSLALLGRNHPVGIFFAAFLWSFLERSAPVLEFEGVPPEIVIVMQGTIVLSIVVAYEVVARINLRQQQRAVGSVNVESPVAKEAN
;
A
#
# COMPACT_ATOMS: atom_id res chain seq x y z
N GLY A 1 1.10 11.64 -4.16
CA GLY A 1 -0.10 10.92 -3.72
C GLY A 1 -1.24 11.02 -4.73
N VAL A 2 -1.92 12.16 -4.81
CA VAL A 2 -3.11 12.35 -5.67
C VAL A 2 -2.81 12.17 -7.16
N ALA A 3 -1.73 12.76 -7.67
CA ALA A 3 -1.32 12.59 -9.07
C ALA A 3 -1.08 11.12 -9.44
N TYR A 4 -0.44 10.34 -8.54
CA TYR A 4 -0.23 8.91 -8.73
C TYR A 4 -1.55 8.12 -8.73
N TRP A 5 -2.46 8.45 -7.82
CA TRP A 5 -3.80 7.84 -7.77
C TRP A 5 -4.61 8.14 -9.03
N VAL A 6 -4.60 9.38 -9.51
CA VAL A 6 -5.25 9.76 -10.78
C VAL A 6 -4.60 9.03 -11.95
N MET A 7 -3.26 9.00 -12.01
CA MET A 7 -2.53 8.29 -13.04
C MET A 7 -2.89 6.80 -13.09
N LEU A 8 -2.98 6.13 -11.94
CA LEU A 8 -3.38 4.72 -11.90
C LEU A 8 -4.86 4.52 -12.26
N ASN A 9 -5.76 5.35 -11.73
CA ASN A 9 -7.21 5.09 -11.83
C ASN A 9 -7.88 5.68 -13.05
N LYS A 10 -7.31 6.71 -13.67
CA LYS A 10 -7.92 7.46 -14.76
C LYS A 10 -7.17 7.38 -16.09
N THR A 11 -6.02 6.68 -16.16
CA THR A 11 -5.23 6.59 -17.41
C THR A 11 -5.16 5.17 -17.98
N VAL A 12 -4.96 5.10 -19.30
CA VAL A 12 -4.72 3.85 -20.03
C VAL A 12 -3.44 3.16 -19.55
N PHE A 13 -2.41 3.94 -19.18
CA PHE A 13 -1.18 3.40 -18.60
C PHE A 13 -1.46 2.64 -17.29
N GLY A 14 -2.24 3.24 -16.39
CA GLY A 14 -2.65 2.61 -15.14
C GLY A 14 -3.48 1.35 -15.32
N PHE A 15 -4.37 1.34 -16.34
CA PHE A 15 -5.12 0.13 -16.72
C PHE A 15 -4.18 -0.99 -17.18
N ASN A 16 -3.28 -0.69 -18.12
CA ASN A 16 -2.34 -1.67 -18.66
C ASN A 16 -1.40 -2.22 -17.57
N LEU A 17 -0.96 -1.37 -16.65
CA LEU A 17 -0.15 -1.76 -15.48
C LEU A 17 -0.89 -2.73 -14.55
N ARG A 18 -2.15 -2.45 -14.21
CA ARG A 18 -2.96 -3.37 -13.39
C ARG A 18 -3.23 -4.69 -14.10
N ALA A 19 -3.54 -4.64 -15.39
CA ALA A 19 -3.77 -5.84 -16.20
C ALA A 19 -2.52 -6.74 -16.22
N THR A 20 -1.33 -6.15 -16.40
CA THR A 20 -0.06 -6.89 -16.34
C THR A 20 0.26 -7.45 -14.96
N GLY A 21 -0.05 -6.70 -13.89
CA GLY A 21 0.15 -7.15 -12.51
C GLY A 21 -0.77 -8.31 -12.10
N LEU A 22 -1.99 -8.39 -12.66
CA LEU A 22 -2.93 -9.49 -12.38
C LEU A 22 -2.53 -10.80 -13.09
N SER A 23 -2.18 -10.72 -14.38
CA SER A 23 -1.69 -11.87 -15.12
C SER A 23 -0.94 -11.44 -16.37
N PHE A 24 0.32 -11.84 -16.46
CA PHE A 24 1.17 -11.59 -17.62
C PHE A 24 0.58 -12.17 -18.92
N ARG A 25 0.02 -13.38 -18.85
CA ARG A 25 -0.57 -14.07 -20.01
C ARG A 25 -1.86 -13.37 -20.47
N ALA A 26 -2.71 -12.97 -19.52
CA ALA A 26 -3.96 -12.27 -19.82
C ALA A 26 -3.71 -10.89 -20.44
N ALA A 27 -2.75 -10.14 -19.90
CA ALA A 27 -2.38 -8.83 -20.44
C ALA A 27 -1.85 -8.90 -21.87
N ARG A 28 -1.05 -9.94 -22.18
CA ARG A 28 -0.55 -10.15 -23.55
C ARG A 28 -1.68 -10.52 -24.51
N ALA A 29 -2.64 -11.33 -24.06
CA ALA A 29 -3.83 -11.68 -24.84
C ALA A 29 -4.72 -10.47 -25.12
N SER A 30 -4.78 -9.49 -24.22
CA SER A 30 -5.52 -8.24 -24.40
C SER A 30 -4.75 -7.16 -25.19
N GLY A 31 -3.64 -7.51 -25.85
CA GLY A 31 -2.86 -6.59 -26.69
C GLY A 31 -1.87 -5.69 -25.94
N VAL A 32 -1.65 -5.89 -24.63
CA VAL A 32 -0.68 -5.12 -23.86
C VAL A 32 0.72 -5.70 -24.04
N ASN A 33 1.70 -4.84 -24.37
CA ASN A 33 3.11 -5.24 -24.40
C ASN A 33 3.66 -5.36 -22.97
N ALA A 34 3.41 -6.53 -22.36
CA ALA A 34 3.74 -6.78 -20.95
C ALA A 34 5.22 -6.63 -20.59
N PRO A 35 6.20 -7.13 -21.38
CA PRO A 35 7.62 -6.95 -21.09
C PRO A 35 8.03 -5.47 -21.06
N ARG A 36 7.56 -4.67 -22.02
CA ARG A 36 7.83 -3.23 -22.07
C ARG A 36 7.23 -2.50 -20.87
N MET A 37 6.02 -2.89 -20.47
CA MET A 37 5.35 -2.30 -19.30
C MET A 37 6.17 -2.52 -18.03
N ILE A 38 6.64 -3.76 -17.80
CA ILE A 38 7.47 -4.09 -16.64
C ILE A 38 8.72 -3.20 -16.60
N PHE A 39 9.46 -3.12 -17.71
CA PHE A 39 10.67 -2.30 -17.79
C PHE A 39 10.40 -0.82 -17.47
N ILE A 40 9.40 -0.21 -18.12
CA ILE A 40 9.03 1.19 -17.89
C ILE A 40 8.63 1.41 -16.43
N THR A 41 7.86 0.50 -15.84
CA THR A 41 7.38 0.65 -14.47
C THR A 41 8.49 0.52 -13.43
N THR A 42 9.45 -0.38 -13.64
CA THR A 42 10.62 -0.52 -12.78
C THR A 42 11.50 0.73 -12.84
N VAL A 43 11.77 1.25 -14.04
CA VAL A 43 12.54 2.48 -14.23
C VAL A 43 11.83 3.68 -13.56
N LEU A 44 10.52 3.82 -13.78
CA LEU A 44 9.74 4.90 -13.21
C LEU A 44 9.69 4.83 -11.67
N SER A 45 9.51 3.62 -11.11
CA SER A 45 9.52 3.40 -9.66
C SER A 45 10.90 3.72 -9.07
N GLY A 46 11.98 3.30 -9.74
CA GLY A 46 13.35 3.62 -9.33
C GLY A 46 13.63 5.13 -9.35
N ALA A 47 13.18 5.83 -10.39
CA ALA A 47 13.30 7.28 -10.47
C ALA A 47 12.56 8.00 -9.33
N ILE A 48 11.33 7.59 -9.02
CA ILE A 48 10.55 8.17 -7.91
C ILE A 48 11.22 7.87 -6.56
N ALA A 49 11.66 6.63 -6.33
CA ALA A 49 12.36 6.25 -5.10
C ALA A 49 13.66 7.05 -4.91
N GLY A 50 14.43 7.24 -5.99
CA GLY A 50 15.63 8.07 -5.98
C GLY A 50 15.34 9.54 -5.66
N LEU A 51 14.29 10.13 -6.25
CA LEU A 51 13.87 11.50 -5.96
C LEU A 51 13.42 11.72 -4.51
N VAL A 52 12.86 10.68 -3.87
CA VAL A 52 12.50 10.75 -2.44
C VAL A 52 13.74 10.68 -1.55
N GLY A 53 14.69 9.80 -1.87
CA GLY A 53 15.91 9.60 -1.06
C GLY A 53 16.96 10.70 -1.22
N ILE A 54 17.05 11.34 -2.39
CA ILE A 54 18.11 12.31 -2.68
C ILE A 54 18.15 13.47 -1.67
N GLY A 55 16.98 13.92 -1.19
CA GLY A 55 16.89 14.98 -0.20
C GLY A 55 17.66 14.64 1.08
N THR A 56 17.49 13.42 1.60
CA THR A 56 18.18 12.96 2.81
C THR A 56 19.69 12.79 2.63
N LEU A 57 20.14 12.42 1.43
CA LEU A 57 21.56 12.27 1.12
C LEU A 57 22.26 13.62 0.92
N LEU A 58 21.53 14.65 0.48
CA LEU A 58 22.04 16.01 0.28
C LEU A 58 21.81 16.92 1.49
N SER A 59 21.19 16.42 2.58
CA SER A 59 20.39 17.27 3.47
C SER A 59 21.11 18.19 4.46
N ASP A 60 22.36 17.96 4.89
CA ASP A 60 22.83 18.72 6.07
C ASP A 60 24.31 19.16 6.08
N THR A 61 25.27 18.33 5.67
CA THR A 61 26.70 18.71 5.77
C THR A 61 27.35 19.11 4.43
N HIS A 62 26.60 19.11 3.33
CA HIS A 62 27.16 19.10 1.96
C HIS A 62 28.21 17.99 1.75
N SER A 63 28.29 17.02 2.68
CA SER A 63 29.25 15.94 2.68
C SER A 63 28.48 14.63 2.56
N TYR A 64 28.93 13.78 1.65
CA TYR A 64 28.36 12.45 1.51
C TYR A 64 28.73 11.63 2.75
N SER A 65 27.80 11.48 3.69
CA SER A 65 27.97 10.56 4.82
C SER A 65 27.66 9.14 4.35
N MET A 66 28.45 8.15 4.81
CA MET A 66 28.17 6.73 4.58
C MET A 66 26.93 6.24 5.35
N ALA A 67 26.32 7.09 6.18
CA ALA A 67 25.07 6.81 6.87
C ALA A 67 23.89 6.88 5.89
N PHE A 68 23.64 5.79 5.17
CA PHE A 68 22.41 5.64 4.39
C PHE A 68 21.23 5.46 5.36
N PRO A 69 20.14 6.24 5.22
CA PRO A 69 18.95 6.06 6.05
C PRO A 69 18.39 4.64 5.89
N ALA A 70 18.56 3.82 6.93
CA ALA A 70 18.02 2.47 6.98
C ALA A 70 16.58 2.49 7.52
N GLY A 71 15.75 1.53 7.11
CA GLY A 71 14.41 1.34 7.66
C GLY A 71 13.25 2.04 6.94
N TYR A 72 13.50 3.08 6.12
CA TYR A 72 12.43 3.79 5.40
C TYR A 72 11.63 2.91 4.45
N ALA A 73 12.21 1.86 3.88
CA ALA A 73 11.48 0.89 3.07
C ALA A 73 10.44 0.12 3.89
N PHE A 74 10.80 -0.31 5.10
CA PHE A 74 9.91 -1.02 6.00
C PHE A 74 8.80 -0.11 6.53
N THR A 75 9.14 1.12 6.92
CA THR A 75 8.18 2.16 7.29
C THR A 75 7.22 2.44 6.13
N GLY A 76 7.74 2.66 4.91
CA GLY A 76 6.93 2.92 3.72
C GLY A 76 5.97 1.77 3.38
N LEU A 77 6.43 0.52 3.49
CA LEU A 77 5.58 -0.67 3.30
C LEU A 77 4.49 -0.74 4.37
N SER A 78 4.84 -0.48 5.63
CA SER A 78 3.90 -0.46 6.75
C SER A 78 2.80 0.60 6.54
N LEU A 79 3.18 1.81 6.10
CA LEU A 79 2.25 2.89 5.78
C LEU A 79 1.38 2.58 4.56
N ALA A 80 1.91 1.90 3.55
CA ALA A 80 1.16 1.48 2.37
C ALA A 80 0.08 0.44 2.73
N LEU A 81 0.43 -0.54 3.58
CA LEU A 81 -0.52 -1.52 4.11
C LEU A 81 -1.58 -0.85 4.99
N LEU A 82 -1.13 0.01 5.91
CA LEU A 82 -2.01 0.73 6.83
C LEU A 82 -3.02 1.62 6.10
N GLY A 83 -2.55 2.31 5.06
CA GLY A 83 -3.36 3.15 4.19
C GLY A 83 -4.11 2.40 3.08
N ARG A 84 -4.01 1.07 3.00
CA ARG A 84 -4.61 0.22 1.96
C ARG A 84 -4.33 0.66 0.52
N ASN A 85 -3.11 1.12 0.26
CA ASN A 85 -2.71 1.72 -1.02
C ASN A 85 -3.58 2.93 -1.46
N HIS A 86 -4.35 3.53 -0.55
CA HIS A 86 -5.17 4.71 -0.81
C HIS A 86 -4.47 5.98 -0.30
N PRO A 87 -4.36 7.06 -1.10
CA PRO A 87 -3.58 8.24 -0.73
C PRO A 87 -4.06 8.90 0.57
N VAL A 88 -5.37 8.92 0.82
CA VAL A 88 -5.95 9.48 2.05
C VAL A 88 -5.59 8.64 3.28
N GLY A 89 -5.63 7.31 3.16
CA GLY A 89 -5.26 6.42 4.26
C GLY A 89 -3.77 6.53 4.59
N ILE A 90 -2.92 6.60 3.55
CA ILE A 90 -1.48 6.80 3.69
C ILE A 90 -1.17 8.14 4.37
N PHE A 91 -1.93 9.20 4.06
CA PHE A 91 -1.76 10.51 4.70
C PHE A 91 -1.97 10.44 6.22
N PHE A 92 -3.08 9.86 6.69
CA PHE A 92 -3.33 9.71 8.12
C PHE A 92 -2.33 8.77 8.81
N ALA A 93 -1.96 7.68 8.13
CA ALA A 93 -0.92 6.76 8.59
C ALA A 93 0.42 7.47 8.80
N ALA A 94 0.87 8.26 7.80
CA ALA A 94 2.12 8.99 7.85
C ALA A 94 2.09 10.11 8.89
N PHE A 95 0.94 10.78 9.06
CA PHE A 95 0.74 11.79 10.09
C PHE A 95 0.92 11.21 11.49
N LEU A 96 0.23 10.09 11.78
CA LEU A 96 0.38 9.39 13.04
C LEU A 96 1.82 8.91 13.26
N TRP A 97 2.43 8.33 12.23
CA TRP A 97 3.81 7.85 12.29
C TRP A 97 4.79 8.97 12.64
N SER A 98 4.68 10.10 11.93
CA SER A 98 5.51 11.28 12.17
C SER A 98 5.27 11.88 13.56
N PHE A 99 4.02 11.88 14.05
CA PHE A 99 3.71 12.31 15.41
C PHE A 99 4.43 11.45 16.46
N LEU A 100 4.38 10.12 16.33
CA LEU A 100 5.09 9.20 17.24
C LEU A 100 6.61 9.39 17.15
N GLU A 101 7.15 9.46 15.94
CA GLU A 101 8.58 9.62 15.69
C GLU A 101 9.12 10.95 16.24
N ARG A 102 8.34 12.04 16.14
CA ARG A 102 8.70 13.34 16.73
C ARG A 102 8.54 13.37 18.25
N SER A 103 7.69 12.52 18.81
CA SER A 103 7.50 12.42 20.26
C SER A 103 8.62 11.62 20.93
N ALA A 104 9.27 10.69 20.21
CA ALA A 104 10.29 9.80 20.78
C ALA A 104 11.47 10.53 21.46
N PRO A 105 12.10 11.55 20.85
CA PRO A 105 13.18 12.29 21.50
C PRO A 105 12.72 13.05 22.75
N VAL A 106 11.49 13.58 22.73
CA VAL A 106 10.91 14.31 23.88
C VAL A 106 10.70 13.37 25.07
N LEU A 107 10.21 12.15 24.79
CA LEU A 107 10.03 11.09 25.78
C LEU A 107 11.36 10.58 26.32
N GLU A 108 12.39 10.51 25.48
CA GLU A 108 13.74 10.11 25.88
C GLU A 108 14.34 11.07 26.93
N PHE A 109 14.11 12.37 26.79
CA PHE A 109 14.54 13.36 27.80
C PHE A 109 13.86 13.17 29.17
N GLU A 110 12.65 12.60 29.21
CA GLU A 110 11.91 12.27 30.43
C GLU A 110 12.24 10.85 30.96
N GLY A 111 13.25 10.18 30.40
CA GLY A 111 13.72 8.87 30.82
C GLY A 111 12.96 7.69 30.23
N VAL A 112 12.12 7.91 29.21
CA VAL A 112 11.37 6.86 28.52
C VAL A 112 12.17 6.35 27.31
N PRO A 113 12.51 5.06 27.23
CA PRO A 113 13.28 4.52 26.11
C PRO A 113 12.54 4.64 24.76
N PRO A 114 13.23 5.00 23.66
CA PRO A 114 12.63 5.16 22.33
C PRO A 114 12.05 3.85 21.78
N GLU A 115 12.49 2.69 22.28
CA GLU A 115 11.96 1.36 21.94
C GLU A 115 10.46 1.25 22.23
N ILE A 116 9.95 1.98 23.22
CA ILE A 116 8.51 2.00 23.54
C ILE A 116 7.72 2.57 22.36
N VAL A 117 8.23 3.62 21.69
CA VAL A 117 7.58 4.20 20.52
C VAL A 117 7.57 3.21 19.36
N ILE A 118 8.66 2.44 19.17
CA ILE A 118 8.73 1.38 18.15
C ILE A 118 7.69 0.28 18.43
N VAL A 119 7.56 -0.16 19.68
CA VAL A 119 6.55 -1.15 20.11
C VAL A 119 5.14 -0.61 19.89
N MET A 120 4.89 0.67 20.19
CA MET A 120 3.60 1.32 19.93
C MET A 120 3.29 1.35 18.43
N GLN A 121 4.23 1.77 17.58
CA GLN A 121 4.07 1.75 16.12
C GLN A 121 3.74 0.34 15.61
N GLY A 122 4.47 -0.68 16.07
CA GLY A 122 4.22 -2.08 15.71
C GLY A 122 2.84 -2.56 16.15
N THR A 123 2.43 -2.23 17.38
CA THR A 123 1.11 -2.60 17.93
C THR A 123 -0.04 -1.92 17.19
N ILE A 124 0.12 -0.64 16.82
CA ILE A 124 -0.84 0.11 16.00
C ILE A 124 -1.01 -0.56 14.64
N VAL A 125 0.10 -0.85 13.96
CA VAL A 125 0.06 -1.52 12.64
C VAL A 125 -0.64 -2.88 12.76
N LEU A 126 -0.25 -3.69 13.75
CA LEU A 126 -0.85 -5.01 13.96
C LEU A 126 -2.34 -4.92 14.27
N SER A 127 -2.75 -4.00 15.15
CA SER A 127 -4.15 -3.80 15.52
C SER A 127 -5.00 -3.43 14.31
N ILE A 128 -4.52 -2.51 13.46
CA ILE A 128 -5.28 -2.04 12.30
C ILE A 128 -5.33 -3.10 11.20
N VAL A 129 -4.23 -3.81 10.95
CA VAL A 129 -4.19 -4.92 9.99
C VAL A 129 -5.14 -6.03 10.42
N VAL A 130 -5.12 -6.42 11.69
CA VAL A 130 -6.01 -7.46 12.23
C VAL A 130 -7.48 -7.02 12.16
N ALA A 131 -7.80 -5.81 12.61
CA ALA A 131 -9.17 -5.30 12.54
C ALA A 131 -9.71 -5.29 11.10
N TYR A 132 -8.88 -4.86 10.15
CA TYR A 132 -9.25 -4.85 8.74
C TYR A 132 -9.44 -6.26 8.17
N GLU A 133 -8.50 -7.17 8.42
CA GLU A 133 -8.57 -8.56 7.94
C GLU A 133 -9.80 -9.29 8.48
N VAL A 134 -10.16 -9.03 9.75
CA VAL A 134 -11.39 -9.56 10.37
C VAL A 134 -12.63 -9.04 9.63
N VAL A 135 -12.72 -7.73 9.39
CA VAL A 135 -13.85 -7.13 8.65
C VAL A 135 -13.91 -7.66 7.22
N ALA A 136 -12.78 -7.77 6.52
CA ALA A 136 -12.71 -8.31 5.17
C ALA A 136 -13.21 -9.76 5.11
N ARG A 137 -12.80 -10.61 6.07
CA ARG A 137 -13.27 -12.01 6.18
C ARG A 137 -14.77 -12.10 6.44
N ILE A 138 -15.31 -11.23 7.28
CA ILE A 138 -16.75 -11.18 7.55
C ILE A 138 -17.52 -10.81 6.29
N ASN A 139 -17.07 -9.78 5.56
CA ASN A 139 -17.70 -9.33 4.31
C ASN A 139 -17.71 -10.42 3.23
N LEU A 140 -16.60 -11.15 3.06
CA LEU A 140 -16.52 -12.26 2.09
C LEU A 140 -17.50 -13.39 2.43
N ARG A 141 -17.64 -13.74 3.71
CA ARG A 141 -18.62 -14.75 4.16
C ARG A 141 -20.06 -14.31 3.89
N GLN A 142 -20.36 -13.03 4.03
CA GLN A 142 -21.69 -12.49 3.72
C GLN A 142 -22.00 -12.56 2.23
N GLN A 143 -21.03 -12.21 1.37
CA GLN A 143 -21.18 -12.30 -0.08
C GLN A 143 -21.41 -13.75 -0.54
N GLN A 144 -20.70 -14.72 0.04
CA GLN A 144 -20.91 -16.14 -0.25
C GLN A 144 -22.31 -16.62 0.14
N ARG A 145 -22.88 -16.12 1.24
CA ARG A 145 -24.26 -16.44 1.65
C ARG A 145 -25.31 -15.85 0.70
N ALA A 146 -25.09 -14.62 0.22
CA ALA A 146 -25.98 -13.97 -0.74
C ALA A 146 -25.95 -14.65 -2.14
N VAL A 147 -24.78 -15.11 -2.60
CA VAL A 147 -24.66 -15.87 -3.86
C VAL A 147 -25.26 -17.28 -3.72
N GLY A 148 -25.16 -17.88 -2.54
CA GLY A 148 -25.76 -19.18 -2.22
C GLY A 148 -27.29 -19.19 -2.30
N SER A 149 -27.98 -18.11 -1.86
CA SER A 149 -29.44 -18.02 -1.97
C SER A 149 -29.94 -17.83 -3.41
N VAL A 150 -29.19 -17.12 -4.25
CA VAL A 150 -29.56 -16.87 -5.66
C VAL A 150 -29.47 -18.14 -6.52
N ASN A 151 -28.50 -19.04 -6.26
CA ASN A 151 -28.36 -20.30 -7.00
C ASN A 151 -29.44 -21.35 -6.67
N VAL A 152 -30.10 -21.24 -5.50
CA VAL A 152 -31.19 -22.17 -5.11
C VAL A 152 -32.50 -21.81 -5.81
N GLU A 153 -32.70 -20.55 -6.19
CA GLU A 153 -33.92 -20.08 -6.87
C GLU A 153 -33.97 -20.37 -8.40
N SER A 154 -32.82 -20.59 -9.05
CA SER A 154 -32.75 -20.69 -10.51
C SER A 154 -32.94 -22.06 -11.21
N PRO A 155 -33.06 -23.25 -10.57
CA PRO A 155 -33.29 -24.49 -11.32
C PRO A 155 -34.76 -24.87 -11.54
N VAL A 156 -35.72 -24.34 -10.77
CA VAL A 156 -37.10 -24.87 -10.77
C VAL A 156 -38.04 -24.18 -11.77
N ALA A 157 -37.73 -22.95 -12.20
CA ALA A 157 -38.64 -22.16 -13.06
C ALA A 157 -38.53 -22.46 -14.58
N LYS A 158 -37.65 -23.36 -15.01
CA LYS A 158 -37.46 -23.68 -16.44
C LYS A 158 -38.02 -25.02 -16.91
N GLU A 159 -38.67 -25.79 -16.03
CA GLU A 159 -39.34 -27.06 -16.41
C GLU A 159 -40.87 -26.94 -16.48
N ALA A 160 -41.44 -25.73 -16.39
CA ALA A 160 -42.87 -25.49 -16.49
C ALA A 160 -43.22 -24.53 -17.64
N ASN A 161 -42.91 -24.92 -18.88
CA ASN A 161 -43.69 -24.54 -20.08
C ASN A 161 -43.35 -25.46 -21.26
#